data_AF-T1ATV6-F1
#
_entry.id   AF-T1ATV6-F1
#
_cell.length_a   1.000
_cell.length_b   1.000
_cell.length_c   1.000
_cell.angle_alpha   90.00
_cell.angle_beta   90.00
_cell.angle_gamma   90.00
#
_symmetry.space_group_name_H-M   'P 1'
#
loop_
_entity.id
_entity.type
_entity.pdbx_description
1 polymer ?
#
loop_
_entity_poly.entity_id
_entity_poly.type
_entity_poly.pdbx_seq_one_letter_code
_entity_poly.pdbx_strand_id
1 'polypeptide(L)' 'IARMKRALSEYLIEGIKTTIPLHLTILNDPNFIKGQYDTSFIDQILAKREKKILEETRPSIQD' A
#
# COMPACT_ATOMS: atom_id res chain seq x y z
N ILE A 1 -15.68 -1.49 -4.38
CA ILE A 1 -14.20 -1.30 -4.38
C ILE A 1 -13.63 -0.97 -5.77
N ALA A 2 -13.97 -1.71 -6.84
CA ALA A 2 -13.41 -1.49 -8.18
C ALA A 2 -13.52 -0.04 -8.72
N ARG A 3 -14.65 0.64 -8.48
CA ARG A 3 -14.85 2.05 -8.85
C ARG A 3 -13.79 2.99 -8.26
N MET A 4 -13.46 2.83 -6.97
CA MET A 4 -12.48 3.68 -6.29
C MET A 4 -11.05 3.37 -6.74
N LYS A 5 -10.74 2.09 -6.97
CA LYS A 5 -9.44 1.69 -7.55
C LYS A 5 -9.20 2.38 -8.88
N ARG A 6 -10.17 2.29 -9.80
CA ARG A 6 -10.08 2.93 -11.12
C ARG A 6 -9.93 4.44 -11.01
N ALA A 7 -10.77 5.07 -10.20
CA ALA A 7 -10.74 6.51 -10.00
C ALA A 7 -9.36 6.99 -9.51
N LEU A 8 -8.75 6.27 -8.55
CA LEU A 8 -7.44 6.62 -8.01
C LEU A 8 -6.28 6.27 -8.94
N SER A 9 -6.39 5.21 -9.74
CA SER A 9 -5.33 4.83 -10.71
C SER A 9 -5.24 5.78 -11.90
N GLU A 10 -6.35 6.42 -12.27
CA GLU A 10 -6.43 7.38 -13.37
C GLU A 10 -6.20 8.83 -12.89
N TYR A 11 -6.03 9.05 -11.58
CA TYR A 11 -5.89 10.38 -11.00
C TYR A 11 -4.44 10.88 -11.11
N LEU A 12 -4.22 11.88 -11.98
CA LEU A 12 -2.90 12.49 -12.18
C LEU A 12 -2.72 13.70 -11.23
N ILE A 13 -1.71 13.64 -10.36
CA ILE A 13 -1.26 14.75 -9.51
C ILE A 13 0.25 14.87 -9.67
N GLU A 14 0.72 16.09 -9.90
CA GLU A 14 2.14 16.41 -10.04
C GLU A 14 2.56 17.44 -9.00
N GLY A 15 3.86 17.44 -8.66
CA GLY A 15 4.46 18.47 -7.79
C GLY A 15 4.25 18.32 -6.29
N ILE A 16 3.41 17.39 -5.83
CA ILE A 16 3.17 17.12 -4.41
C ILE A 16 3.09 15.64 -4.08
N LYS A 17 3.46 15.28 -2.84
CA LYS A 17 3.23 13.95 -2.30
C LYS A 17 1.75 13.77 -1.97
N THR A 18 1.23 12.57 -2.23
CA THR A 18 -0.17 12.22 -1.98
C THR A 18 -0.28 10.88 -1.26
N THR A 19 -1.45 10.61 -0.68
CA THR A 19 -1.77 9.31 -0.05
C THR A 19 -2.32 8.29 -1.02
N ILE A 20 -2.43 8.61 -2.33
CA ILE A 20 -2.96 7.70 -3.35
C ILE A 20 -2.26 6.33 -3.33
N PRO A 21 -0.92 6.22 -3.24
CA PRO A 21 -0.26 4.91 -3.16
C PRO A 21 -0.68 4.08 -1.94
N LEU A 22 -0.92 4.73 -0.79
CA LEU A 22 -1.40 4.05 0.42
C LEU A 22 -2.82 3.52 0.21
N HIS A 23 -3.73 4.33 -0.33
CA HIS A 23 -5.10 3.91 -0.59
C HIS A 23 -5.18 2.78 -1.62
N LEU A 24 -4.36 2.81 -2.68
CA LEU A 24 -4.29 1.71 -3.64
C LEU A 24 -3.78 0.42 -3.00
N THR A 25 -2.81 0.50 -2.07
CA THR A 25 -2.34 -0.66 -1.29
C THR A 25 -3.50 -1.26 -0.49
N ILE A 26 -4.23 -0.44 0.26
CA ILE A 26 -5.38 -0.87 1.08
C ILE A 26 -6.46 -1.50 0.20
N LEU A 27 -6.85 -0.85 -0.89
CA LEU A 27 -7.92 -1.35 -1.77
C LEU A 27 -7.54 -2.69 -2.41
N ASN A 28 -6.25 -2.96 -2.63
CA ASN A 28 -5.73 -4.21 -3.18
C ASN A 28 -5.51 -5.31 -2.14
N ASP A 29 -5.60 -5.02 -0.85
CA ASP A 29 -5.44 -6.03 0.19
C ASP A 29 -6.64 -6.99 0.24
N PRO A 30 -6.42 -8.32 0.21
CA PRO A 30 -7.51 -9.30 0.23
C PRO A 30 -8.39 -9.24 1.49
N ASN A 31 -7.81 -8.91 2.65
CA ASN A 31 -8.57 -8.81 3.90
C ASN A 31 -9.48 -7.58 3.87
N PHE A 32 -8.99 -6.46 3.30
CA PHE A 32 -9.84 -5.29 3.03
C PHE A 32 -10.98 -5.61 2.07
N ILE A 33 -10.70 -6.33 0.97
CA ILE A 33 -11.72 -6.73 -0.01
C ILE A 33 -12.80 -7.64 0.60
N LYS A 34 -12.40 -8.54 1.51
CA LYS A 34 -13.31 -9.46 2.22
C LYS A 34 -14.02 -8.83 3.41
N GLY A 35 -13.67 -7.61 3.81
CA GLY A 35 -14.19 -6.98 5.03
C GLY A 35 -13.64 -7.56 6.34
N GLN A 36 -12.51 -8.26 6.28
CA GLN A 36 -11.90 -8.97 7.40
C GLN A 36 -10.76 -8.15 8.02
N TYR A 37 -11.09 -7.03 8.68
CA TYR A 37 -10.10 -6.14 9.27
C TYR A 37 -10.65 -5.44 10.53
N ASP A 38 -9.76 -4.93 11.35
CA ASP A 38 -10.07 -4.20 12.58
C ASP A 38 -9.27 -2.89 12.68
N THR A 39 -9.27 -2.25 13.84
CA THR A 39 -8.57 -0.98 14.07
C THR A 39 -7.04 -1.08 13.96
N SER A 40 -6.45 -2.27 14.07
CA SER A 40 -5.00 -2.50 13.93
C SER A 40 -4.56 -2.66 12.47
N PHE A 41 -5.50 -2.76 11.54
CA PHE A 41 -5.23 -3.07 10.13
C PHE A 41 -4.21 -2.12 9.47
N ILE A 42 -4.33 -0.82 9.74
CA ILE A 42 -3.43 0.17 9.14
C ILE A 42 -1.99 -0.01 9.63
N ASP A 43 -1.79 -0.27 10.92
CA ASP A 43 -0.47 -0.52 11.49
C ASP A 43 0.19 -1.74 10.84
N GLN A 44 -0.59 -2.80 10.61
CA GLN A 44 -0.13 -4.00 9.92
C GLN A 44 0.28 -3.73 8.46
N ILE A 45 -0.50 -2.91 7.74
CA ILE A 45 -0.18 -2.51 6.35
C ILE A 45 1.12 -1.70 6.31
N LEU A 46 1.30 -0.76 7.25
CA LEU A 46 2.50 0.06 7.33
C LEU A 46 3.74 -0.77 7.68
N ALA A 47 3.63 -1.69 8.65
CA ALA A 47 4.71 -2.60 9.01
C ALA A 47 5.13 -3.53 7.85
N LYS A 48 4.16 -4.07 7.09
CA LYS A 48 4.43 -4.86 5.87
C LYS A 48 5.18 -4.04 4.82
N ARG A 49 4.79 -2.78 4.64
CA ARG A 49 5.43 -1.87 3.68
C ARG A 49 6.87 -1.54 4.09
N GLU A 50 7.12 -1.30 5.37
CA GLU A 50 8.46 -1.07 5.90
C GLU A 50 9.36 -2.30 5.71
N LYS A 51 8.86 -3.50 6.05
CA LYS A 51 9.59 -4.77 5.84
C LYS A 51 9.98 -4.95 4.37
N LYS A 52 9.05 -4.69 3.44
CA LYS A 52 9.31 -4.77 2.00
C LYS A 52 10.42 -3.80 1.57
N ILE A 53 10.40 -2.56 2.06
CA ILE A 53 11.45 -1.57 1.77
C ILE A 53 12.80 -2.06 2.27
N LEU A 54 12.87 -2.59 3.50
CA LEU A 54 14.11 -3.13 4.08
C LEU A 54 14.66 -4.31 3.29
N GLU A 55 13.80 -5.20 2.80
CA GLU A 55 14.18 -6.34 1.96
C GLU A 55 14.71 -5.88 0.60
N GLU A 56 14.10 -4.85 0.00
CA GLU A 56 14.51 -4.28 -1.30
C GLU A 56 15.76 -3.39 -1.24
N THR A 57 16.04 -2.76 -0.09
CA THR A 57 17.21 -1.87 0.10
C THR A 57 18.40 -2.53 0.78
N ARG A 58 18.30 -3.79 1.23
CA ARG A 58 19.49 -4.57 1.58
C ARG A 58 20.33 -4.77 0.31
N PRO A 59 21.52 -4.15 0.20
CA PRO A 59 22.42 -4.51 -0.88
C PRO A 59 22.71 -6.00 -0.73
N SER A 60 22.73 -6.72 -1.84
CA SER A 60 23.32 -8.05 -1.91
C SER A 60 24.78 -7.96 -1.50
N ILE A 61 25.07 -7.99 -0.20
CA ILE A 61 26.35 -8.42 0.30
C ILE A 61 26.34 -9.93 0.03
N GLN A 62 26.75 -10.27 -1.18
CA GLN A 62 27.21 -11.61 -1.50
C GLN A 62 28.46 -11.87 -0.67
N ASP A 63 28.51 -13.06 -0.06
CA ASP A 63 29.71 -13.67 0.50
C ASP A 63 30.89 -13.66 -0.48
#